data_AF-A0A8S1YGB8-F1
#
_entry.id   AF-A0A8S1YGB8-F1
#
_cell.length_a   1.000
_cell.length_b   1.000
_cell.length_c   1.000
_cell.angle_alpha   90.00
_cell.angle_beta   90.00
_cell.angle_gamma   90.00
#
_symmetry.space_group_name_H-M   'P 1'
#
loop_
_entity.id
_entity.type
_entity.pdbx_description
1 polymer ?
#
loop_
_entity_poly.entity_id
_entity_poly.type
_entity_poly.pdbx_seq_one_letter_code
_entity_poly.pdbx_strand_id
1 'polypeptide(L)'
;MLELQYHSYQYYSYIDLEKLKKILEWDAIGEVNLYENEKTMIYKIDRSKHIRLSDLIELIEIDLIRFHLGQLLLLFKKLLKKVKLMEDQNLEHNYFREDRIWLNLKNQTYFSITYQKIKYQISFTGYQSKFYENLELKGVVDSQKILQIISLIIKRLKKNNIFLNKHRKSNHQIIDNIYEPILQSCQKGQIGDSINCLNTLLTKYSYNYNNQTVSFDDRLIDEYMYSKRKQQKNTIEKQLQKFIAKIDQIPLVTEQFMLEKIKEIRLNLKNWESLQFNDNDETLKYHQMLQIYRNKKNQIQQPAIALITEMVDNICEKQI
;
A
#
# COMPACT_ATOMS: atom_id res chain seq x y z
N MET A 1 12.40 -5.71 -11.85
CA MET A 1 12.03 -5.15 -10.53
C MET A 1 11.00 -4.04 -10.77
N LEU A 2 10.00 -3.83 -9.90
CA LEU A 2 9.22 -2.58 -9.97
C LEU A 2 10.11 -1.47 -9.38
N GLU A 3 10.92 -0.85 -10.23
CA GLU A 3 11.91 0.16 -9.84
C GLU A 3 11.23 1.51 -9.61
N LEU A 4 10.54 1.67 -8.49
CA LEU A 4 9.97 2.94 -8.05
C LEU A 4 11.07 3.87 -7.52
N GLN A 5 12.00 4.28 -8.39
CA GLN A 5 13.16 5.09 -8.07
C GLN A 5 12.80 6.58 -7.96
N TYR A 6 12.03 6.94 -6.94
CA TYR A 6 11.70 8.33 -6.63
C TYR A 6 11.61 8.56 -5.12
N HIS A 7 11.68 9.81 -4.70
CA HIS A 7 11.45 10.20 -3.31
C HIS A 7 10.04 10.73 -3.13
N SER A 8 9.38 10.33 -2.05
CA SER A 8 8.13 10.92 -1.59
C SER A 8 8.37 11.76 -0.35
N TYR A 9 7.71 12.93 -0.28
CA TYR A 9 7.74 13.79 0.89
C TYR A 9 6.43 13.69 1.64
N GLN A 10 6.49 13.43 2.96
CA GLN A 10 5.32 13.40 3.83
C GLN A 10 5.45 14.47 4.89
N TYR A 11 4.40 15.28 5.05
CA TYR A 11 4.37 16.43 5.94
C TYR A 11 3.41 16.15 7.08
N TYR A 12 3.88 16.29 8.31
CA TYR A 12 3.07 16.11 9.50
C TYR A 12 3.33 17.22 10.51
N SER A 13 2.36 17.47 11.36
CA SER A 13 2.58 18.25 12.56
C SER A 13 2.88 17.35 13.76
N TYR A 14 3.40 17.94 14.84
CA TYR A 14 3.55 17.25 16.12
C TYR A 14 3.21 18.16 17.30
N ILE A 15 3.07 17.55 18.48
CA ILE A 15 2.69 18.27 19.72
C ILE A 15 3.89 18.42 20.64
N ASP A 16 4.61 17.31 20.86
CA ASP A 16 5.72 17.20 21.81
C ASP A 16 6.96 16.67 21.07
N LEU A 17 7.96 17.54 20.93
CA LEU A 17 9.20 17.27 20.20
C LEU A 17 10.03 16.16 20.88
N GLU A 18 10.12 16.16 22.20
CA GLU A 18 10.95 15.20 22.93
C GLU A 18 10.34 13.79 22.89
N LYS A 19 9.02 13.70 23.03
CA LYS A 19 8.29 12.45 22.81
C LYS A 19 8.42 11.98 21.35
N LEU A 20 8.35 12.90 20.38
CA LEU A 20 8.52 12.56 18.97
C LEU A 20 9.94 12.03 18.67
N LYS A 21 11.00 12.69 19.15
CA LYS A 21 12.39 12.24 18.97
C LYS A 21 12.58 10.80 19.48
N LYS A 22 12.07 10.50 20.68
CA LYS A 22 12.10 9.13 21.24
C LYS A 22 11.37 8.10 20.35
N ILE A 23 10.24 8.49 19.77
CA ILE A 23 9.52 7.62 18.81
C ILE A 23 10.37 7.39 17.56
N LEU A 24 11.00 8.44 17.03
CA LEU A 24 11.81 8.37 15.81
C LEU A 24 13.07 7.50 16.00
N GLU A 25 13.69 7.48 17.18
CA GLU A 25 14.79 6.56 17.48
C GLU A 25 14.38 5.08 17.30
N TRP A 26 13.12 4.77 17.57
CA TRP A 26 12.59 3.41 17.50
C TRP A 26 11.91 3.08 16.15
N ASP A 27 11.28 4.05 15.49
CA ASP A 27 10.45 3.83 14.29
C ASP A 27 10.65 4.79 13.13
N ALA A 28 11.81 5.46 13.05
CA ALA A 28 12.12 6.30 11.90
C ALA A 28 12.09 5.52 10.57
N ILE A 29 11.71 6.25 9.53
CA ILE A 29 11.70 5.81 8.14
C ILE A 29 12.23 6.95 7.26
N GLY A 30 13.11 6.63 6.32
CA GLY A 30 13.72 7.64 5.46
C GLY A 30 14.54 8.69 6.22
N GLU A 31 14.69 9.86 5.61
CA GLU A 31 15.28 11.04 6.25
C GLU A 31 14.15 11.84 6.93
N VAL A 32 14.41 12.37 8.13
CA VAL A 32 13.42 13.13 8.91
C VAL A 32 13.98 14.50 9.27
N ASN A 33 13.29 15.56 8.84
CA ASN A 33 13.61 16.94 9.19
C ASN A 33 12.55 17.48 10.16
N LEU A 34 12.99 18.07 11.27
CA LEU A 34 12.13 18.64 12.31
C LEU A 34 12.28 20.15 12.33
N TYR A 35 11.15 20.86 12.25
CA TYR A 35 11.09 22.32 12.28
C TYR A 35 10.39 22.77 13.56
N GLU A 36 11.20 23.12 14.57
CA GLU A 36 10.72 23.39 15.92
C GLU A 36 9.78 24.59 15.99
N ASN A 37 10.13 25.68 15.29
CA ASN A 37 9.34 26.92 15.27
C ASN A 37 7.93 26.71 14.72
N GLU A 38 7.77 25.79 13.76
CA GLU A 38 6.51 25.52 13.07
C GLU A 38 5.75 24.32 13.66
N LYS A 39 6.42 23.53 14.52
CA LYS A 39 5.94 22.22 15.00
C LYS A 39 5.59 21.28 13.86
N THR A 40 6.40 21.30 12.80
CA THR A 40 6.24 20.49 11.60
C THR A 40 7.40 19.52 11.43
N MET A 41 7.12 18.39 10.80
CA MET A 41 8.07 17.35 10.47
C MET A 41 7.88 16.95 9.03
N ILE A 42 8.99 16.78 8.32
CA ILE A 42 9.02 16.33 6.93
C ILE A 42 9.80 15.02 6.86
N TYR A 43 9.14 13.97 6.39
CA TYR A 43 9.81 12.74 5.97
C TYR A 43 10.16 12.84 4.49
N LYS A 44 11.39 12.47 4.14
CA LYS A 44 11.82 12.19 2.77
C LYS A 44 12.09 10.69 2.66
N ILE A 45 11.21 10.00 1.93
CA ILE A 45 11.17 8.53 1.88
C ILE A 45 11.55 8.06 0.48
N ASP A 46 12.59 7.23 0.40
CA ASP A 46 13.02 6.56 -0.83
C ASP A 46 12.07 5.41 -1.21
N ARG A 47 11.25 5.60 -2.24
CA ARG A 47 10.21 4.64 -2.66
C ARG A 47 10.78 3.38 -3.33
N SER A 48 12.08 3.34 -3.61
CA SER A 48 12.74 2.10 -4.05
C SER A 48 12.91 1.09 -2.90
N LYS A 49 12.90 1.58 -1.66
CA LYS A 49 13.11 0.79 -0.44
C LYS A 49 11.87 0.71 0.46
N HIS A 50 10.84 1.50 0.15
CA HIS A 50 9.68 1.65 1.02
C HIS A 50 8.38 1.61 0.22
N ILE A 51 7.38 0.92 0.75
CA ILE A 51 6.00 0.95 0.22
C ILE A 51 5.02 1.17 1.37
N ARG A 52 3.97 1.96 1.13
CA ARG A 52 2.84 2.03 2.07
C ARG A 52 2.00 0.77 1.98
N LEU A 53 1.35 0.41 3.08
CA LEU A 53 0.42 -0.71 3.11
C LEU A 53 -0.73 -0.49 2.12
N SER A 54 -1.32 0.71 2.09
CA SER A 54 -2.37 1.07 1.12
C SER A 54 -1.93 0.83 -0.33
N ASP A 55 -0.77 1.38 -0.72
CA ASP A 55 -0.20 1.20 -2.05
C ASP A 55 0.06 -0.29 -2.36
N LEU A 56 0.62 -1.05 -1.41
CA LEU A 56 0.86 -2.48 -1.59
C LEU A 56 -0.44 -3.25 -1.88
N ILE A 57 -1.49 -3.00 -1.11
CA ILE A 57 -2.79 -3.67 -1.31
C ILE A 57 -3.36 -3.31 -2.69
N GLU A 58 -3.30 -2.05 -3.10
CA GLU A 58 -3.75 -1.65 -4.44
C GLU A 58 -2.96 -2.34 -5.56
N LEU A 59 -1.63 -2.41 -5.42
CA LEU A 59 -0.77 -3.06 -6.41
C LEU A 59 -0.97 -4.58 -6.49
N ILE A 60 -1.36 -5.22 -5.39
CA ILE A 60 -1.82 -6.61 -5.37
C ILE A 60 -3.16 -6.75 -6.11
N GLU A 61 -4.11 -5.84 -5.86
CA GLU A 61 -5.45 -5.89 -6.46
C GLU A 61 -5.46 -5.72 -7.98
N ILE A 62 -4.61 -4.84 -8.50
CA ILE A 62 -4.47 -4.65 -9.96
C ILE A 62 -3.58 -5.71 -10.61
N ASP A 63 -3.07 -6.66 -9.82
CA ASP A 63 -2.19 -7.72 -10.26
C ASP A 63 -0.88 -7.21 -10.87
N LEU A 64 -0.28 -6.21 -10.23
CA LEU A 64 1.05 -5.69 -10.57
C LEU A 64 2.15 -6.31 -9.69
N ILE A 65 1.81 -6.68 -8.46
CA ILE A 65 2.72 -7.36 -7.54
C ILE A 65 2.18 -8.77 -7.28
N ARG A 66 3.07 -9.76 -7.38
CA ARG A 66 2.78 -11.11 -6.90
C ARG A 66 3.10 -11.18 -5.41
N PHE A 67 2.04 -11.23 -4.61
CA PHE A 67 2.11 -11.43 -3.18
C PHE A 67 1.34 -12.70 -2.82
N HIS A 68 1.96 -13.63 -2.09
CA HIS A 68 1.35 -14.93 -1.75
C HIS A 68 0.54 -14.85 -0.45
N LEU A 69 -0.39 -15.79 -0.26
CA LEU A 69 -1.24 -15.83 0.93
C LEU A 69 -0.40 -16.00 2.20
N GLY A 70 0.66 -16.82 2.15
CA GLY A 70 1.61 -16.92 3.26
C GLY A 70 2.28 -15.58 3.63
N GLN A 71 2.59 -14.74 2.64
CA GLN A 71 3.16 -13.40 2.89
C GLN A 71 2.14 -12.47 3.53
N LEU A 72 0.88 -12.56 3.15
CA LEU A 72 -0.23 -11.80 3.74
C LEU A 72 -0.46 -12.17 5.20
N LEU A 73 -0.54 -13.46 5.51
CA LEU A 73 -0.72 -13.92 6.90
C LEU A 73 0.46 -13.48 7.78
N LEU A 74 1.69 -13.55 7.27
CA LEU A 74 2.86 -13.05 7.99
C LEU A 74 2.81 -11.53 8.18
N LEU A 75 2.36 -10.77 7.18
CA LEU A 75 2.20 -9.32 7.27
C LEU A 75 1.22 -8.92 8.37
N PHE A 76 0.02 -9.52 8.39
CA PHE A 76 -0.95 -9.27 9.46
C PHE A 76 -0.40 -9.60 10.83
N LYS A 77 0.32 -10.72 10.97
CA LYS A 77 0.94 -11.11 12.24
C LYS A 77 1.99 -10.08 12.69
N LYS A 78 2.82 -9.60 11.77
CA LYS A 78 3.84 -8.58 12.07
C LYS A 78 3.21 -7.23 12.44
N LEU A 79 2.13 -6.82 11.76
CA LEU A 79 1.40 -5.60 12.07
C LEU A 79 0.84 -5.63 13.49
N LEU A 80 0.12 -6.71 13.84
CA LEU A 80 -0.45 -6.88 15.18
C LEU A 80 0.63 -6.90 16.27
N LYS A 81 1.76 -7.58 16.02
CA LYS A 81 2.89 -7.58 16.95
C LYS A 81 3.53 -6.20 17.12
N LYS A 82 3.64 -5.41 16.04
CA LYS A 82 4.19 -4.04 16.10
C LYS A 82 3.28 -3.13 16.94
N VAL A 83 1.97 -3.20 16.73
CA VAL A 83 1.00 -2.43 17.54
C VAL A 83 1.04 -2.86 19.00
N LYS A 84 1.05 -4.17 19.30
CA LYS A 84 1.21 -4.65 20.67
C LYS A 84 2.50 -4.14 21.33
N LEU A 85 3.62 -4.17 20.62
CA LEU A 85 4.89 -3.65 21.13
C LEU A 85 4.82 -2.14 21.43
N MET A 86 4.06 -1.37 20.66
CA MET A 86 3.84 0.05 20.97
C MET A 86 3.04 0.25 22.25
N GLU A 87 1.98 -0.54 22.43
CA GLU A 87 1.17 -0.50 23.66
C GLU A 87 2.01 -0.88 24.88
N ASP A 88 2.83 -1.93 24.78
CA ASP A 88 3.75 -2.35 25.83
C ASP A 88 4.80 -1.25 26.16
N GLN A 89 5.09 -0.35 25.22
CA GLN A 89 5.98 0.80 25.38
C GLN A 89 5.25 2.11 25.76
N ASN A 90 3.94 2.07 26.01
CA ASN A 90 3.09 3.25 26.24
C ASN A 90 3.20 4.31 25.11
N LEU A 91 3.35 3.84 23.87
CA LEU A 91 3.38 4.69 22.68
C LEU A 91 2.01 4.67 22.00
N GLU A 92 1.41 5.85 21.89
CA GLU A 92 0.16 6.06 21.17
C GLU A 92 0.42 6.78 19.84
N HIS A 93 -0.05 6.19 18.75
CA HIS A 93 0.01 6.81 17.43
C HIS A 93 -1.03 7.92 17.28
N ASN A 94 -2.21 7.76 17.90
CA ASN A 94 -3.37 8.66 17.87
C ASN A 94 -4.06 8.83 16.50
N TYR A 95 -3.31 8.81 15.41
CA TYR A 95 -3.78 9.01 14.03
C TYR A 95 -3.53 7.80 13.13
N PHE A 96 -3.61 6.58 13.69
CA PHE A 96 -3.23 5.35 13.00
C PHE A 96 -4.18 5.02 11.83
N ARG A 97 -3.63 4.84 10.62
CA ARG A 97 -4.36 4.53 9.39
C ARG A 97 -3.47 3.75 8.42
N GLU A 98 -4.06 3.12 7.40
CA GLU A 98 -3.32 2.28 6.44
C GLU A 98 -2.31 3.05 5.57
N ASP A 99 -2.53 4.34 5.30
CA ASP A 99 -1.63 5.24 4.57
C ASP A 99 -0.40 5.66 5.38
N ARG A 100 -0.42 5.41 6.69
CA ARG A 100 0.67 5.72 7.64
C ARG A 100 1.48 4.49 8.01
N ILE A 101 1.16 3.34 7.44
CA ILE A 101 1.87 2.08 7.66
C ILE A 101 2.81 1.84 6.49
N TRP A 102 4.08 1.69 6.79
CA TRP A 102 5.13 1.48 5.80
C TRP A 102 5.82 0.14 5.99
N LEU A 103 6.17 -0.49 4.86
CA LEU A 103 7.05 -1.64 4.82
C LEU A 103 8.42 -1.20 4.33
N ASN A 104 9.42 -1.30 5.21
CA ASN A 104 10.81 -0.93 4.95
C ASN A 104 11.55 -2.18 4.48
N LEU A 105 11.85 -2.25 3.18
CA LEU A 105 12.46 -3.41 2.55
C LEU A 105 13.93 -3.56 2.96
N LYS A 106 14.31 -4.79 3.32
CA LYS A 106 15.67 -5.13 3.77
C LYS A 106 16.40 -5.97 2.71
N ASN A 107 17.72 -5.92 2.71
CA ASN A 107 18.59 -6.79 1.90
C ASN A 107 18.25 -6.76 0.40
N GLN A 108 17.98 -5.58 -0.15
CA GLN A 108 17.67 -5.38 -1.58
C GLN A 108 16.47 -6.21 -2.08
N THR A 109 15.57 -6.67 -1.20
CA THR A 109 14.32 -7.29 -1.66
C THR A 109 13.39 -6.24 -2.24
N TYR A 110 12.67 -6.58 -3.31
CA TYR A 110 11.75 -5.67 -3.97
C TYR A 110 10.45 -6.39 -4.32
N PHE A 111 9.39 -5.62 -4.50
CA PHE A 111 8.15 -6.17 -5.03
C PHE A 111 8.27 -6.36 -6.54
N SER A 112 7.72 -7.46 -7.04
CA SER A 112 7.78 -7.82 -8.46
C SER A 112 6.48 -8.46 -8.91
N ILE A 113 6.25 -8.41 -10.23
CA ILE A 113 5.15 -9.09 -10.93
C ILE A 113 5.29 -10.61 -10.80
N THR A 114 6.52 -11.11 -10.66
CA THR A 114 6.82 -12.50 -10.34
C THR A 114 7.03 -12.68 -8.85
N TYR A 115 6.70 -13.86 -8.33
CA TYR A 115 6.89 -14.18 -6.91
C TYR A 115 8.33 -13.95 -6.46
N GLN A 116 8.50 -13.29 -5.31
CA GLN A 116 9.78 -13.14 -4.63
C GLN A 116 9.57 -13.15 -3.12
N LYS A 117 10.58 -13.64 -2.39
CA LYS A 117 10.65 -13.51 -0.95
C LYS A 117 10.91 -12.05 -0.59
N ILE A 118 10.18 -11.53 0.40
CA ILE A 118 10.27 -10.13 0.79
C ILE A 118 10.66 -10.05 2.27
N LYS A 119 11.78 -9.37 2.54
CA LYS A 119 12.23 -9.11 3.90
C LYS A 119 11.92 -7.65 4.20
N TYR A 120 11.18 -7.40 5.27
CA TYR A 120 10.79 -6.05 5.64
C TYR A 120 10.65 -5.88 7.15
N GLN A 121 10.80 -4.63 7.55
CA GLN A 121 10.36 -4.05 8.83
C GLN A 121 9.08 -3.25 8.61
N ILE A 122 8.30 -3.04 9.66
CA ILE A 122 7.13 -2.18 9.64
C ILE A 122 7.48 -0.92 10.43
N SER A 123 7.20 0.24 9.84
CA SER A 123 7.30 1.54 10.50
C SER A 123 6.05 2.37 10.26
N PHE A 124 5.75 3.25 11.20
CA PHE A 124 4.59 4.13 11.13
C PHE A 124 5.01 5.61 11.00
N THR A 125 4.15 6.43 10.38
CA THR A 125 4.40 7.86 10.19
C THR A 125 3.28 8.75 10.72
N GLY A 126 3.65 9.98 11.09
CA GLY A 126 2.69 11.00 11.51
C GLY A 126 2.13 10.77 12.92
N TYR A 127 2.93 10.20 13.80
CA TYR A 127 2.69 10.26 15.24
C TYR A 127 2.32 11.68 15.68
N GLN A 128 1.35 11.82 16.59
CA GLN A 128 0.91 13.11 17.16
C GLN A 128 0.33 14.16 16.17
N SER A 129 0.12 13.81 14.90
CA SER A 129 -0.31 14.75 13.84
C SER A 129 -1.71 15.34 14.04
N LYS A 130 -1.81 16.47 14.75
CA LYS A 130 -3.08 17.13 15.09
C LYS A 130 -3.67 18.01 13.99
N PHE A 131 -2.83 18.68 13.20
CA PHE A 131 -3.29 19.58 12.14
C PHE A 131 -3.81 18.79 10.92
N TYR A 132 -4.87 19.32 10.28
CA TYR A 132 -5.52 18.81 9.05
C TYR A 132 -6.26 17.46 9.15
N GLU A 133 -6.43 16.89 10.34
CA GLU A 133 -7.20 15.64 10.52
C GLU A 133 -8.59 15.93 11.10
N ASN A 134 -9.64 15.36 10.49
CA ASN A 134 -11.00 15.39 11.06
C ASN A 134 -10.96 14.80 12.47
N LEU A 135 -11.38 15.62 13.46
CA LEU A 135 -11.40 15.28 14.89
C LEU A 135 -12.29 14.08 15.23
N GLU A 136 -13.11 13.60 14.29
CA GLU A 136 -14.06 12.49 14.44
C GLU A 136 -13.41 11.11 14.65
N LEU A 137 -12.11 10.95 14.37
CA LEU A 137 -11.37 9.70 14.63
C LEU A 137 -10.68 9.67 16.01
N LYS A 138 -10.87 10.71 16.84
CA LYS A 138 -10.43 10.69 18.24
C LYS A 138 -11.25 9.67 19.03
N GLY A 139 -10.57 8.71 19.65
CA GLY A 139 -11.17 7.82 20.66
C GLY A 139 -11.05 6.32 20.37
N VAL A 140 -10.75 5.91 19.13
CA VAL A 140 -10.47 4.50 18.83
C VAL A 140 -8.99 4.21 19.09
N VAL A 141 -8.72 3.26 19.98
CA VAL A 141 -7.35 2.84 20.34
C VAL A 141 -6.66 2.15 19.16
N ASP A 142 -5.33 2.27 19.08
CA ASP A 142 -4.55 1.77 17.94
C ASP A 142 -4.75 0.27 17.70
N SER A 143 -4.92 -0.52 18.78
CA SER A 143 -5.35 -1.93 18.71
C SER A 143 -6.59 -2.17 17.86
N GLN A 144 -7.64 -1.39 18.09
CA GLN A 144 -8.89 -1.54 17.36
C GLN A 144 -8.72 -1.08 15.91
N LYS A 145 -7.95 0.01 15.67
CA LYS A 145 -7.67 0.52 14.33
C LYS A 145 -6.92 -0.52 13.48
N ILE A 146 -5.92 -1.22 14.02
CA ILE A 146 -5.21 -2.25 13.24
C ILE A 146 -6.10 -3.45 12.91
N LEU A 147 -6.98 -3.87 13.83
CA LEU A 147 -7.94 -4.94 13.57
C LEU A 147 -8.95 -4.55 12.49
N GLN A 148 -9.39 -3.29 12.49
CA GLN A 148 -10.24 -2.73 11.43
C GLN A 148 -9.53 -2.71 10.08
N ILE A 149 -8.27 -2.24 10.03
CA ILE A 149 -7.45 -2.22 8.81
C ILE A 149 -7.31 -3.64 8.24
N ILE A 150 -6.93 -4.62 9.06
CA ILE A 150 -6.79 -6.02 8.62
C ILE A 150 -8.13 -6.55 8.09
N SER A 151 -9.23 -6.26 8.78
CA SER A 151 -10.57 -6.67 8.36
C SER A 151 -10.97 -6.06 7.02
N LEU A 152 -10.66 -4.78 6.80
CA LEU A 152 -10.90 -4.08 5.54
C LEU A 152 -10.09 -4.69 4.39
N ILE A 153 -8.81 -4.99 4.63
CA ILE A 153 -7.95 -5.64 3.64
C ILE A 153 -8.50 -7.02 3.27
N ILE A 154 -8.86 -7.87 4.25
CA ILE A 154 -9.46 -9.20 3.97
C ILE A 154 -10.73 -9.03 3.11
N LYS A 155 -11.64 -8.12 3.50
CA LYS A 155 -12.89 -7.88 2.77
C LYS A 155 -12.64 -7.43 1.32
N ARG A 156 -11.68 -6.52 1.11
CA ARG A 156 -11.24 -6.06 -0.21
C ARG A 156 -10.69 -7.22 -1.06
N LEU A 157 -9.75 -8.00 -0.52
CA LEU A 157 -9.14 -9.13 -1.22
C LEU A 157 -10.15 -10.24 -1.55
N LYS A 158 -11.13 -10.49 -0.65
CA LYS A 158 -12.25 -11.41 -0.88
C LYS A 158 -13.13 -10.91 -2.02
N LYS A 159 -13.56 -9.64 -1.99
CA LYS A 159 -14.39 -9.02 -3.04
C LYS A 159 -13.72 -9.10 -4.41
N ASN A 160 -12.41 -8.87 -4.46
CA ASN A 160 -11.63 -8.84 -5.69
C ASN A 160 -11.09 -10.22 -6.12
N ASN A 161 -11.44 -11.30 -5.40
CA ASN A 161 -11.03 -12.68 -5.69
C ASN A 161 -9.51 -12.88 -5.83
N ILE A 162 -8.69 -12.13 -5.09
CA ILE A 162 -7.23 -12.09 -5.30
C ILE A 162 -6.54 -13.45 -5.10
N PHE A 163 -6.94 -14.17 -4.06
CA PHE A 163 -6.40 -15.50 -3.73
C PHE A 163 -7.39 -16.62 -4.06
N LEU A 164 -8.51 -16.29 -4.69
CA LEU A 164 -9.58 -17.22 -5.01
C LEU A 164 -9.50 -17.56 -6.50
N ASN A 165 -9.54 -18.86 -6.83
CA ASN A 165 -9.59 -19.29 -8.22
C ASN A 165 -11.06 -19.42 -8.65
N LYS A 166 -11.50 -18.62 -9.63
CA LYS A 166 -12.89 -18.60 -10.12
C LYS A 166 -13.49 -19.98 -10.43
N HIS A 167 -12.66 -20.97 -10.77
CA HIS A 167 -13.11 -22.28 -11.23
C HIS A 167 -12.87 -23.42 -10.21
N ARG A 168 -12.46 -23.13 -8.97
CA ARG A 168 -12.11 -24.18 -8.00
C ARG A 168 -12.98 -24.17 -6.75
N LYS A 169 -13.44 -25.38 -6.38
CA LYS A 169 -14.09 -25.70 -5.10
C LYS A 169 -13.24 -25.30 -3.86
N SER A 170 -11.93 -25.13 -4.02
CA SER A 170 -11.01 -24.71 -2.95
C SER A 170 -11.22 -23.29 -2.45
N ASN A 171 -12.04 -22.45 -3.12
CA ASN A 171 -12.33 -21.09 -2.65
C ASN A 171 -13.02 -21.09 -1.29
N HIS A 172 -13.95 -22.03 -1.05
CA HIS A 172 -14.56 -22.23 0.26
C HIS A 172 -13.51 -22.52 1.33
N GLN A 173 -12.44 -23.23 0.97
CA GLN A 173 -11.39 -23.53 1.94
C GLN A 173 -10.63 -22.27 2.37
N ILE A 174 -10.38 -21.31 1.47
CA ILE A 174 -9.73 -20.04 1.80
C ILE A 174 -10.70 -19.12 2.53
N ILE A 175 -11.94 -19.00 2.06
CA ILE A 175 -12.94 -18.13 2.69
C ILE A 175 -13.22 -18.64 4.12
N ASP A 176 -13.71 -19.87 4.24
CA ASP A 176 -14.29 -20.37 5.49
C ASP A 176 -13.21 -20.76 6.51
N ASN A 177 -12.02 -21.17 6.06
CA ASN A 177 -10.96 -21.62 6.96
C ASN A 177 -9.77 -20.67 7.09
N ILE A 178 -9.75 -19.53 6.39
CA ILE A 178 -8.68 -18.51 6.52
C ILE A 178 -9.28 -17.13 6.72
N TYR A 179 -10.11 -16.64 5.79
CA TYR A 179 -10.64 -15.28 5.89
C TYR A 179 -11.64 -15.11 7.04
N GLU A 180 -12.64 -15.98 7.15
CA GLU A 180 -13.66 -15.88 8.20
C GLU A 180 -13.05 -16.01 9.61
N PRO A 181 -12.12 -16.94 9.90
CA PRO A 181 -11.44 -16.99 11.20
C PRO A 181 -10.70 -15.69 11.56
N ILE A 182 -10.02 -15.07 10.58
CA ILE A 182 -9.33 -13.79 10.80
C ILE A 182 -10.35 -12.69 11.11
N LEU A 183 -11.40 -12.56 10.29
CA LEU A 183 -12.46 -11.57 10.48
C LEU A 183 -13.13 -11.72 11.86
N GLN A 184 -13.49 -12.94 12.24
CA GLN A 184 -14.08 -13.24 13.55
C GLN A 184 -13.12 -12.88 14.69
N SER A 185 -11.83 -13.21 14.56
CA SER A 185 -10.84 -12.85 15.59
C SER A 185 -10.66 -11.32 15.71
N CYS A 186 -10.72 -10.58 14.60
CA CYS A 186 -10.65 -9.13 14.61
C CYS A 186 -11.91 -8.48 15.19
N GLN A 187 -13.10 -9.06 14.96
CA GLN A 187 -14.36 -8.59 15.53
C GLN A 187 -14.43 -8.71 17.06
N LYS A 188 -13.73 -9.69 17.64
CA LYS A 188 -13.61 -9.81 19.11
C LYS A 188 -12.83 -8.66 19.75
N GLY A 189 -12.08 -7.88 18.97
CA GLY A 189 -11.41 -6.66 19.41
C GLY A 189 -10.11 -6.87 20.19
N GLN A 190 -9.66 -8.11 20.41
CA GLN A 190 -8.42 -8.41 21.13
C GLN A 190 -7.28 -8.76 20.17
N ILE A 191 -6.17 -8.01 20.23
CA ILE A 191 -4.97 -8.28 19.43
C ILE A 191 -4.42 -9.69 19.69
N GLY A 192 -4.40 -10.12 20.96
CA GLY A 192 -3.87 -11.44 21.36
C GLY A 192 -4.58 -12.59 20.63
N ASP A 193 -5.90 -12.55 20.57
CA ASP A 193 -6.73 -13.53 19.86
C ASP A 193 -6.42 -13.57 18.37
N SER A 194 -6.25 -12.41 17.75
CA SER A 194 -5.93 -12.31 16.32
C SER A 194 -4.51 -12.82 16.01
N ILE A 195 -3.54 -12.56 16.89
CA ILE A 195 -2.19 -13.14 16.78
C ILE A 195 -2.24 -14.66 16.90
N ASN A 196 -3.00 -15.19 17.87
CA ASN A 196 -3.15 -16.63 18.08
C ASN A 196 -3.84 -17.30 16.89
N CYS A 197 -4.90 -16.68 16.35
CA CYS A 197 -5.56 -17.12 15.13
C CYS A 197 -4.56 -17.26 13.98
N LEU A 198 -3.76 -16.22 13.71
CA LEU A 198 -2.75 -16.25 12.64
C LEU A 198 -1.67 -17.31 12.88
N ASN A 199 -1.23 -17.52 14.13
CA ASN A 199 -0.29 -18.60 14.46
C ASN A 199 -0.88 -19.98 14.12
N THR A 200 -2.12 -20.24 14.54
CA THR A 200 -2.83 -21.48 14.24
C THR A 200 -2.97 -21.69 12.74
N LEU A 201 -3.33 -20.66 11.97
CA LEU A 201 -3.44 -20.74 10.51
C LEU A 201 -2.09 -21.02 9.85
N LEU A 202 -1.03 -20.31 10.23
CA LEU A 202 0.33 -20.53 9.70
C LEU A 202 0.82 -21.95 9.98
N THR A 203 0.55 -22.50 11.17
CA THR A 203 0.90 -23.89 11.51
C THR A 203 0.04 -24.88 10.72
N LYS A 204 -1.30 -24.71 10.73
CA LYS A 204 -2.26 -25.59 10.05
C LYS A 204 -1.95 -25.75 8.56
N TYR A 205 -1.53 -24.67 7.90
CA TYR A 205 -1.20 -24.68 6.47
C TYR A 205 0.30 -24.78 6.18
N SER A 206 1.08 -25.29 7.15
CA SER A 206 2.50 -25.65 6.99
C SER A 206 3.33 -24.51 6.40
N TYR A 207 3.25 -23.33 7.02
CA TYR A 207 3.95 -22.16 6.53
C TYR A 207 5.45 -22.40 6.36
N ASN A 208 5.93 -22.21 5.13
CA ASN A 208 7.33 -22.34 4.79
C ASN A 208 8.03 -20.99 5.01
N TYR A 209 8.84 -20.86 6.07
CA TYR A 209 9.58 -19.62 6.37
C TYR A 209 10.64 -19.25 5.31
N ASN A 210 11.19 -20.25 4.62
CA ASN A 210 12.17 -20.04 3.57
C ASN A 210 11.52 -19.41 2.35
N ASN A 211 10.38 -19.94 1.94
CA ASN A 211 9.67 -19.50 0.75
C ASN A 211 8.54 -18.53 1.05
N GLN A 212 8.21 -18.23 2.31
CA GLN A 212 7.08 -17.39 2.72
C GLN A 212 5.71 -17.79 2.12
N THR A 213 5.50 -19.08 1.89
CA THR A 213 4.28 -19.64 1.31
C THR A 213 3.53 -20.51 2.30
N VAL A 214 2.24 -20.73 2.05
CA VAL A 214 1.44 -21.80 2.67
C VAL A 214 1.06 -22.84 1.61
N SER A 215 0.60 -24.01 2.04
CA SER A 215 0.23 -25.11 1.12
C SER A 215 -0.85 -24.76 0.06
N PHE A 216 -1.64 -23.72 0.29
CA PHE A 216 -2.56 -23.19 -0.74
C PHE A 216 -1.85 -22.45 -1.87
N ASP A 217 -0.73 -21.79 -1.59
CA ASP A 217 -0.01 -21.01 -2.59
C ASP A 217 0.51 -21.92 -3.71
N ASP A 218 1.00 -23.12 -3.36
CA ASP A 218 1.52 -24.11 -4.32
C ASP A 218 0.42 -24.59 -5.28
N ARG A 219 -0.83 -24.67 -4.81
CA ARG A 219 -2.00 -25.02 -5.64
C ARG A 219 -2.46 -23.87 -6.52
N LEU A 220 -2.13 -22.63 -6.18
CA LEU A 220 -2.49 -21.41 -6.94
C LEU A 220 -1.46 -21.05 -8.00
N ILE A 221 -0.30 -21.71 -8.03
CA ILE A 221 0.68 -21.57 -9.11
C ILE A 221 0.19 -22.41 -10.30
N ASP A 222 -0.45 -21.73 -11.25
CA ASP A 222 -0.64 -22.27 -12.59
C ASP A 222 0.61 -21.93 -13.41
N GLU A 223 1.31 -22.94 -13.92
CA GLU A 223 2.52 -22.76 -14.75
C GLU A 223 2.26 -21.82 -15.93
N TYR A 224 1.04 -21.87 -16.48
CA TYR A 224 0.59 -20.95 -17.53
C TYR A 224 0.57 -19.49 -17.04
N MET A 225 -0.04 -19.22 -15.88
CA MET A 225 -0.09 -17.87 -15.30
C MET A 225 1.30 -17.35 -14.91
N TYR A 226 2.18 -18.23 -14.46
CA TYR A 226 3.57 -17.88 -14.16
C TYR A 226 4.32 -17.45 -15.43
N SER A 227 4.19 -18.21 -16.52
CA SER A 227 4.82 -17.89 -17.81
C SER A 227 4.31 -16.56 -18.39
N LYS A 228 3.01 -16.31 -18.35
CA LYS A 228 2.37 -15.08 -18.82
C LYS A 228 2.87 -13.84 -18.05
N ARG A 229 2.93 -13.93 -16.71
CA ARG A 229 3.50 -12.85 -15.88
C ARG A 229 4.96 -12.57 -16.19
N LYS A 230 5.75 -13.61 -16.45
CA LYS A 230 7.16 -13.47 -16.83
C LYS A 230 7.32 -12.73 -18.16
N GLN A 231 6.44 -12.98 -19.13
CA GLN A 231 6.40 -12.24 -20.40
C GLN A 231 5.99 -10.77 -20.19
N GLN A 232 4.95 -10.51 -19.40
CA GLN A 232 4.48 -9.15 -19.10
C GLN A 232 5.49 -8.31 -18.32
N LYS A 233 6.31 -8.96 -17.48
CA LYS A 233 7.30 -8.31 -16.61
C LYS A 233 8.16 -7.31 -17.36
N ASN A 234 8.77 -7.73 -18.47
CA ASN A 234 9.69 -6.89 -19.23
C ASN A 234 8.97 -5.67 -19.83
N THR A 235 7.73 -5.83 -20.28
CA THR A 235 6.94 -4.74 -20.87
C THR A 235 6.55 -3.71 -19.81
N ILE A 236 6.05 -4.17 -18.65
CA ILE A 236 5.68 -3.30 -17.54
C ILE A 236 6.89 -2.53 -17.04
N GLU A 237 8.01 -3.21 -16.82
CA GLU A 237 9.25 -2.60 -16.33
C GLU A 237 9.75 -1.51 -17.29
N LYS A 238 9.75 -1.78 -18.60
CA LYS A 238 10.11 -0.78 -19.62
C LYS A 238 9.16 0.43 -19.63
N GLN A 239 7.85 0.22 -19.48
CA GLN A 239 6.88 1.31 -19.45
C GLN A 239 7.02 2.18 -18.19
N LEU A 240 7.23 1.55 -17.03
CA LEU A 240 7.49 2.26 -15.78
C LEU A 240 8.78 3.06 -15.84
N GLN A 241 9.88 2.47 -16.34
CA GLN A 241 11.15 3.17 -16.51
C GLN A 241 11.00 4.39 -17.44
N LYS A 242 10.29 4.25 -18.56
CA LYS A 242 10.01 5.37 -19.48
C LYS A 242 9.18 6.47 -18.82
N PHE A 243 8.22 6.11 -17.97
CA PHE A 243 7.39 7.06 -17.24
C PHE A 243 8.20 7.80 -16.16
N ILE A 244 8.96 7.06 -15.35
CA ILE A 244 9.80 7.60 -14.28
C ILE A 244 10.88 8.52 -14.86
N ALA A 245 11.50 8.17 -15.98
CA ALA A 245 12.49 9.04 -16.65
C ALA A 245 11.92 10.38 -17.16
N LYS A 246 10.59 10.51 -17.23
CA LYS A 246 9.90 11.74 -17.66
C LYS A 246 9.23 12.47 -16.51
N ILE A 247 9.35 11.97 -15.28
CA ILE A 247 8.65 12.50 -14.11
C ILE A 247 9.10 13.93 -13.79
N ASP A 248 10.40 14.22 -13.97
CA ASP A 248 10.99 15.53 -13.70
C ASP A 248 10.53 16.62 -14.68
N GLN A 249 9.88 16.24 -15.77
CA GLN A 249 9.27 17.15 -16.74
C GLN A 249 7.84 17.56 -16.35
N ILE A 250 7.31 17.01 -15.27
CA ILE A 250 5.94 17.28 -14.79
C ILE A 250 6.04 18.24 -13.60
N PRO A 251 5.46 19.46 -13.68
CA PRO A 251 5.65 20.51 -12.67
C PRO A 251 5.22 20.13 -11.25
N LEU A 252 4.23 19.25 -11.12
CA LEU A 252 3.77 18.73 -9.83
C LEU A 252 3.35 17.27 -9.97
N VAL A 253 4.02 16.39 -9.21
CA VAL A 253 3.72 14.96 -9.19
C VAL A 253 3.34 14.54 -7.79
N THR A 254 2.06 14.22 -7.59
CA THR A 254 1.57 13.66 -6.33
C THR A 254 1.72 12.14 -6.33
N GLU A 255 1.73 11.53 -5.14
CA GLU A 255 1.76 10.06 -5.04
C GLU A 255 0.50 9.42 -5.63
N GLN A 256 -0.66 10.07 -5.51
CA GLN A 256 -1.89 9.61 -6.17
C GLN A 256 -1.72 9.60 -7.69
N PHE A 257 -1.12 10.65 -8.26
CA PHE A 257 -0.85 10.70 -9.69
C PHE A 257 0.08 9.55 -10.13
N MET A 258 1.12 9.26 -9.34
CA MET A 258 2.01 8.12 -9.59
C MET A 258 1.26 6.79 -9.59
N LEU A 259 0.41 6.57 -8.60
CA LEU A 259 -0.36 5.34 -8.47
C LEU A 259 -1.36 5.16 -9.60
N GLU A 260 -2.05 6.22 -10.02
CA GLU A 260 -2.96 6.19 -11.18
C GLU A 260 -2.21 5.91 -12.50
N LYS A 261 -1.00 6.46 -12.66
CA LYS A 261 -0.17 6.16 -13.84
C LYS A 261 0.31 4.71 -13.88
N ILE A 262 0.65 4.16 -12.73
CA ILE A 262 0.99 2.74 -12.58
C ILE A 262 -0.22 1.86 -12.93
N LYS A 263 -1.44 2.23 -12.48
CA LYS A 263 -2.68 1.54 -12.85
C LYS A 263 -2.93 1.58 -14.36
N GLU A 264 -2.75 2.74 -15.00
CA GLU A 264 -2.90 2.92 -16.45
C GLU A 264 -1.97 1.99 -17.24
N ILE A 265 -0.69 1.91 -16.84
CA ILE A 265 0.30 0.99 -17.44
C ILE A 265 -0.19 -0.46 -17.38
N ARG A 266 -0.76 -0.88 -16.24
CA ARG A 266 -1.29 -2.24 -16.08
C ARG A 266 -2.54 -2.50 -16.92
N LEU A 267 -3.45 -1.52 -17.00
CA LEU A 267 -4.69 -1.61 -17.77
C LEU A 267 -4.44 -1.68 -19.27
N ASN A 268 -3.51 -0.87 -19.80
CA ASN A 268 -3.13 -0.88 -21.21
C ASN A 268 -2.62 -2.24 -21.67
N LEU A 269 -2.03 -3.04 -20.77
CA LEU A 269 -1.59 -4.40 -21.06
C LEU A 269 -2.72 -5.44 -21.02
N LYS A 270 -3.73 -5.28 -20.15
CA LYS A 270 -4.94 -6.12 -20.20
C LYS A 270 -5.72 -5.88 -21.49
N ASN A 271 -5.72 -4.64 -21.99
CA ASN A 271 -6.43 -4.27 -23.21
C ASN A 271 -5.70 -4.69 -24.48
N TRP A 272 -4.36 -4.73 -24.49
CA TRP A 272 -3.62 -5.33 -25.60
C TRP A 272 -3.91 -6.83 -25.74
N GLU A 273 -4.18 -7.52 -24.62
CA GLU A 273 -4.61 -8.92 -24.61
C GLU A 273 -6.07 -9.12 -25.06
N SER A 274 -6.97 -8.15 -24.82
CA SER A 274 -8.35 -8.20 -25.32
C SER A 274 -8.48 -7.77 -26.79
N LEU A 275 -7.61 -6.88 -27.26
CA LEU A 275 -7.52 -6.47 -28.67
C LEU A 275 -6.98 -7.56 -29.60
N GLN A 276 -6.34 -8.60 -29.07
CA GLN A 276 -6.05 -9.82 -29.85
C GLN A 276 -7.28 -10.72 -30.02
N PHE A 277 -8.43 -10.40 -29.41
CA PHE A 277 -9.58 -11.30 -29.33
C PHE A 277 -10.97 -10.72 -29.60
N ASN A 278 -11.17 -9.44 -29.98
CA ASN A 278 -12.43 -9.02 -30.61
C ASN A 278 -12.34 -7.64 -31.27
N ASP A 279 -12.80 -7.58 -32.52
CA ASP A 279 -12.74 -6.40 -33.40
C ASP A 279 -13.85 -5.36 -33.13
N ASN A 280 -13.43 -4.10 -33.26
CA ASN A 280 -14.13 -2.89 -33.72
C ASN A 280 -15.09 -2.09 -32.82
N ASP A 281 -15.88 -2.66 -31.90
CA ASP A 281 -16.91 -1.84 -31.20
C ASP A 281 -16.49 -1.26 -29.83
N GLU A 282 -15.47 -1.84 -29.18
CA GLU A 282 -15.00 -1.39 -27.86
C GLU A 282 -14.00 -0.22 -27.93
N THR A 283 -13.31 -0.05 -29.05
CA THR A 283 -12.32 1.02 -29.28
C THR A 283 -12.98 2.41 -29.29
N LEU A 284 -14.21 2.51 -29.80
CA LEU A 284 -14.98 3.76 -29.84
C LEU A 284 -15.46 4.17 -28.42
N LYS A 285 -15.94 3.19 -27.63
CA LYS A 285 -16.30 3.41 -26.22
C LYS A 285 -15.08 3.81 -25.38
N TYR A 286 -13.91 3.24 -25.68
CA TYR A 286 -12.64 3.59 -25.02
C TYR A 286 -12.21 5.04 -25.29
N HIS A 287 -12.29 5.53 -26.53
CA HIS A 287 -11.97 6.92 -26.85
C HIS A 287 -12.94 7.91 -26.18
N GLN A 288 -14.22 7.57 -26.08
CA GLN A 288 -15.22 8.38 -25.36
C GLN A 288 -14.92 8.42 -23.85
N MET A 289 -14.57 7.28 -23.23
CA MET A 289 -14.22 7.24 -21.80
C MET A 289 -12.95 8.03 -21.46
N LEU A 290 -11.93 7.95 -22.31
CA LEU A 290 -10.70 8.74 -22.15
C LEU A 290 -10.95 10.24 -22.30
N GLN A 291 -11.83 10.66 -23.20
CA GLN A 291 -12.25 12.07 -23.32
C GLN A 291 -12.97 12.55 -22.05
N ILE A 292 -13.92 11.76 -21.53
CA ILE A 292 -14.63 12.09 -20.28
C ILE A 292 -13.65 12.23 -19.11
N TYR A 293 -12.68 11.31 -19.01
CA TYR A 293 -11.68 11.34 -17.96
C TYR A 293 -10.71 12.53 -18.08
N ARG A 294 -10.25 12.86 -19.30
CA ARG A 294 -9.43 14.05 -19.57
C ARG A 294 -10.17 15.35 -19.22
N ASN A 295 -11.45 15.42 -19.54
CA ASN A 295 -12.29 16.58 -19.24
C ASN A 295 -12.49 16.76 -17.72
N LYS A 296 -12.72 15.66 -16.98
CA LYS A 296 -12.78 15.70 -15.50
C LYS A 296 -11.44 16.08 -14.86
N LYS A 297 -10.33 15.60 -15.41
CA LYS A 297 -8.98 15.93 -14.94
C LYS A 297 -8.67 17.43 -15.06
N ASN A 298 -9.06 18.05 -16.18
CA ASN A 298 -8.87 19.50 -16.38
C ASN A 298 -9.73 20.34 -15.42
N GLN A 299 -10.91 19.86 -15.04
CA GLN A 299 -11.78 20.54 -14.07
C GLN A 299 -11.27 20.46 -12.62
N ILE A 300 -10.58 19.38 -12.24
CA ILE A 300 -10.07 19.17 -10.87
C ILE A 300 -8.69 19.80 -10.68
N GLN A 301 -7.85 19.86 -11.72
CA GLN A 301 -6.49 20.39 -11.61
C GLN A 301 -6.43 21.92 -11.56
N GLN A 302 -7.35 22.65 -12.20
CA GLN A 302 -7.30 24.12 -12.17
C GLN A 302 -7.53 24.74 -10.79
N PRO A 303 -8.52 24.30 -9.97
CA PRO A 303 -8.71 24.86 -8.64
C PRO A 303 -7.57 24.53 -7.68
N ALA A 304 -7.00 23.32 -7.76
CA ALA A 304 -5.92 22.89 -6.88
C ALA A 304 -4.59 23.59 -7.20
N ILE A 305 -4.31 23.84 -8.48
CA ILE A 305 -3.13 24.61 -8.90
C ILE A 305 -3.27 26.08 -8.49
N ALA A 306 -4.46 26.66 -8.64
CA ALA A 306 -4.73 28.03 -8.17
C ALA A 306 -4.51 28.15 -6.64
N LEU A 307 -5.03 27.21 -5.85
CA LEU A 307 -4.87 27.22 -4.39
C LEU A 307 -3.42 27.03 -3.96
N ILE A 308 -2.67 26.13 -4.61
CA ILE A 308 -1.24 25.91 -4.29
C ILE A 308 -0.40 27.12 -4.70
N THR A 309 -0.70 27.75 -5.84
CA THR A 309 0.01 28.96 -6.29
C THR A 309 -0.26 30.13 -5.33
N GLU A 310 -1.52 30.34 -4.95
CA GLU A 310 -1.91 31.35 -3.96
C GLU A 310 -1.27 31.09 -2.58
N MET A 311 -1.12 29.83 -2.17
CA MET A 311 -0.42 29.48 -0.93
C MET A 311 1.09 29.74 -1.01
N VAL A 312 1.73 29.46 -2.15
CA VAL A 312 3.16 29.72 -2.36
C VAL A 312 3.43 31.22 -2.40
N ASP A 313 2.60 31.99 -3.11
CA ASP A 313 2.74 33.45 -3.21
C ASP A 313 2.55 34.12 -1.83
N ASN A 314 1.57 33.68 -1.04
CA ASN A 314 1.36 34.17 0.33
C ASN A 314 2.50 33.82 1.32
N ILE A 315 3.26 32.75 1.06
CA ILE A 315 4.44 32.39 1.85
C ILE A 315 5.63 33.27 1.44
N CYS A 316 5.78 33.55 0.16
CA CYS A 316 6.86 34.40 -0.36
C CYS A 316 6.67 35.88 -0.02
N GLU A 317 5.45 36.41 0.00
CA GLU A 317 5.17 37.82 0.37
C GLU A 317 5.39 38.13 1.85
N LYS A 318 5.39 37.12 2.73
CA LYS A 318 5.66 37.30 4.18
C LYS A 318 7.15 37.26 4.54
N GLN A 319 8.03 37.11 3.56
CA GLN A 319 9.48 37.02 3.73
C GLN A 319 10.26 38.20 3.11
N ILE A 320 9.56 39.24 2.66
CA ILE A 320 10.11 40.54 2.22
C ILE A 320 9.56 41.61 3.16
#